data_AF-A0AAV2PXH6-F1
#
_entry.id   AF-A0AAV2PXH6-F1
#
_cell.length_a   1.000
_cell.length_b   1.000
_cell.length_c   1.000
_cell.angle_alpha   90.00
_cell.angle_beta   90.00
_cell.angle_gamma   90.00
#
_symmetry.space_group_name_H-M   'P 1'
#
loop_
_entity.id
_entity.type
_entity.pdbx_description
1 polymer ?
#
loop_
_entity_poly.entity_id
_entity_poly.type
_entity_poly.pdbx_seq_one_letter_code
_entity_poly.pdbx_strand_id
1 'polypeptide(L)'
;MATGEKMATMFDEKAILMIFNAIFSQTATCPLYMAKEGTMITPLGMVFPKGSPLKPKVDSILYRLRESGLMDEWVRREVTNITQCMRRPGQDEQNQERPLNFEDCYGIFALLGIGYLSATTCFLFELFFIKHQ
;
A
#
# COMPACT_ATOMS: atom_id res chain seq x y z
N MET A 1 20.20 10.20 -12.83
CA MET A 1 20.81 9.49 -11.70
C MET A 1 20.03 9.90 -10.46
N ALA A 2 19.06 9.08 -10.02
CA ALA A 2 18.28 9.36 -8.82
C ALA A 2 18.89 8.57 -7.66
N THR A 3 19.36 9.30 -6.65
CA THR A 3 19.95 8.80 -5.42
C THR A 3 18.93 7.94 -4.68
N GLY A 4 19.31 6.71 -4.33
CA GLY A 4 18.43 5.67 -3.76
C GLY A 4 18.10 5.86 -2.28
N GLU A 5 17.59 7.02 -1.89
CA GLU A 5 17.00 7.22 -0.56
C GLU A 5 15.50 6.95 -0.61
N LYS A 6 15.04 5.94 0.15
CA LYS A 6 13.61 5.63 0.27
C LYS A 6 12.93 6.68 1.13
N MET A 7 12.40 7.72 0.49
CA MET A 7 11.66 8.78 1.15
C MET A 7 10.16 8.48 1.15
N ALA A 8 9.53 8.53 2.32
CA ALA A 8 8.08 8.47 2.46
C ALA A 8 7.55 9.88 2.70
N THR A 9 6.53 10.27 1.95
CA THR A 9 5.91 11.60 2.04
C THR A 9 4.38 11.45 1.98
N MET A 10 3.69 12.34 2.68
CA MET A 10 2.24 12.33 2.76
C MET A 10 1.68 13.37 1.79
N PHE A 11 0.70 12.93 0.98
CA PHE A 11 -0.01 13.77 0.03
C PHE A 11 -1.49 13.40 0.05
N ASP A 12 -2.35 14.33 -0.36
CA ASP A 12 -3.74 14.01 -0.64
C ASP A 12 -3.86 12.99 -1.77
N GLU A 13 -4.82 12.07 -1.63
CA GLU A 13 -5.05 10.98 -2.59
C GLU A 13 -5.14 11.49 -4.03
N LYS A 14 -5.90 12.57 -4.27
CA LYS A 14 -6.05 13.11 -5.63
C LYS A 14 -4.79 13.81 -6.14
N ALA A 15 -3.99 14.41 -5.25
CA ALA A 15 -2.74 15.06 -5.62
C ALA A 15 -1.67 14.04 -6.01
N ILE A 16 -1.52 12.96 -5.24
CA ILE A 16 -0.55 11.91 -5.56
C ILE A 16 -0.89 11.19 -6.87
N LEU A 17 -2.19 11.00 -7.16
CA LEU A 17 -2.65 10.48 -8.44
C LEU A 17 -2.21 11.37 -9.61
N MET A 18 -2.39 12.69 -9.50
CA MET A 18 -1.91 13.61 -10.54
C MET A 18 -0.39 13.53 -10.74
N ILE A 19 0.38 13.40 -9.65
CA ILE A 19 1.84 13.24 -9.72
C ILE A 19 2.21 11.92 -10.42
N PHE A 20 1.55 10.82 -10.09
CA PHE A 20 1.79 9.53 -10.74
C PHE A 20 1.49 9.62 -12.24
N ASN A 21 0.39 10.28 -12.62
CA ASN A 21 0.05 10.53 -14.02
C ASN A 21 1.15 11.31 -14.76
N ALA A 22 1.63 12.40 -14.15
CA ALA A 22 2.64 13.26 -14.74
C ALA A 22 4.00 12.56 -14.89
N ILE A 23 4.38 11.72 -13.93
CA ILE A 23 5.62 10.94 -14.00
C ILE A 23 5.48 9.84 -15.05
N PHE A 24 4.40 9.07 -15.01
CA PHE A 24 4.17 8.00 -15.97
C PHE A 24 4.09 8.51 -17.41
N SER A 25 3.42 9.65 -17.64
CA SER A 25 3.34 10.27 -18.96
C SER A 25 4.71 10.71 -19.51
N GLN A 26 5.72 10.94 -18.66
CA GLN A 26 7.05 11.37 -19.07
C GLN A 26 8.05 10.22 -19.15
N THR A 27 8.00 9.28 -18.20
CA THR A 27 9.01 8.22 -18.07
C THR A 27 8.53 6.85 -18.52
N ALA A 28 7.22 6.68 -18.77
CA ALA A 28 6.56 5.39 -19.03
C ALA A 28 6.88 4.30 -17.98
N THR A 29 7.31 4.70 -16.78
CA THR A 29 7.68 3.81 -15.67
C THR A 29 6.94 4.23 -14.40
N CYS A 30 6.72 3.28 -13.48
CA CYS A 30 6.00 3.49 -12.23
C CYS A 30 6.95 3.38 -11.01
N PRO A 31 7.80 4.39 -10.74
CA PRO A 31 8.78 4.32 -9.65
C PRO A 31 8.20 4.61 -8.26
N LEU A 32 6.95 5.08 -8.18
CA LEU A 32 6.29 5.47 -6.94
C LEU A 32 5.27 4.41 -6.50
N TYR A 33 5.15 4.23 -5.20
CA TYR A 33 4.15 3.34 -4.59
C TYR A 33 3.30 4.11 -3.58
N MET A 34 2.03 3.75 -3.47
CA MET A 34 1.09 4.32 -2.51
C MET A 34 0.78 3.30 -1.42
N ALA A 35 0.71 3.74 -0.17
CA ALA A 35 0.27 2.89 0.94
C ALA A 35 -1.21 2.48 0.74
N LYS A 36 -1.56 1.28 1.23
CA LYS A 36 -2.91 0.70 1.05
C LYS A 36 -4.01 1.53 1.73
N GLU A 37 -3.68 2.21 2.82
CA GLU A 37 -4.64 2.89 3.68
C GLU A 37 -4.28 4.37 3.81
N GLY A 38 -5.26 5.22 3.53
CA GLY A 38 -5.18 6.65 3.81
C GLY A 38 -5.54 6.92 5.26
N THR A 39 -4.78 7.80 5.92
CA THR A 39 -4.97 8.12 7.34
C THR A 39 -5.92 9.29 7.58
N MET A 40 -6.14 10.15 6.58
CA MET A 40 -6.88 11.40 6.72
C MET A 40 -7.78 11.70 5.52
N ILE A 41 -8.94 12.30 5.79
CA ILE A 41 -9.87 12.81 4.79
C ILE A 41 -9.68 14.33 4.71
N THR A 42 -9.21 14.83 3.57
CA THR A 42 -9.01 16.27 3.35
C THR A 42 -10.13 16.81 2.47
N PRO A 43 -11.05 17.66 3.00
CA PRO A 43 -12.07 18.30 2.18
C PRO A 43 -11.45 19.46 1.36
N LEU A 44 -11.65 19.43 0.05
CA LEU A 44 -11.32 20.54 -0.85
C LEU A 44 -12.55 21.43 -1.05
N GLY A 45 -12.39 22.75 -0.96
CA GLY A 45 -13.49 23.71 -1.10
C GLY A 45 -13.04 25.10 -1.54
N MET A 46 -14.00 25.90 -2.00
CA MET A 46 -13.78 27.30 -2.40
C MET A 46 -14.03 28.25 -1.22
N VAL A 47 -13.15 29.24 -1.06
CA VAL A 47 -13.23 30.24 0.00
C VAL A 47 -13.83 31.54 -0.55
N PHE A 48 -14.84 32.06 0.15
CA PHE A 48 -15.49 33.33 -0.16
C PHE A 48 -15.39 34.28 1.04
N PRO A 49 -15.34 35.62 0.82
CA PRO A 49 -15.39 36.59 1.90
C PRO A 49 -16.69 36.48 2.69
N LYS A 50 -16.62 36.78 3.99
CA LYS A 50 -17.78 36.71 4.90
C LYS A 50 -18.90 37.61 4.39
N GLY A 51 -20.12 37.06 4.30
CA GLY A 51 -21.29 37.79 3.81
C GLY A 51 -21.41 37.88 2.28
N SER A 52 -20.55 37.20 1.52
CA SER A 52 -20.67 37.20 0.06
C SER A 52 -22.02 36.61 -0.40
N PRO A 53 -22.82 37.34 -1.21
CA PRO A 53 -24.07 36.81 -1.77
C PRO A 53 -23.83 35.67 -2.77
N LEU A 54 -22.57 35.46 -3.17
CA LEU A 54 -22.19 34.44 -4.14
C LEU A 54 -22.10 33.04 -3.52
N LYS A 55 -21.82 32.94 -2.21
CA LYS A 55 -21.68 31.65 -1.50
C LYS A 55 -22.88 30.72 -1.74
N PRO A 56 -24.15 31.11 -1.45
CA PRO A 56 -25.28 30.20 -1.62
C PRO A 56 -25.53 29.80 -3.07
N LYS A 57 -25.24 30.71 -4.02
CA LYS A 57 -25.41 30.43 -5.45
C LYS A 57 -24.40 29.40 -5.93
N VAL A 58 -23.12 29.57 -5.58
CA VAL A 58 -22.05 28.63 -5.97
C VAL A 58 -22.23 27.29 -5.27
N ASP A 59 -22.60 27.29 -4.00
CA ASP A 59 -22.83 26.05 -3.24
C ASP A 59 -23.93 25.20 -3.90
N SER A 60 -25.06 25.80 -4.30
CA SER A 60 -26.13 25.08 -5.00
C SER A 60 -25.70 24.47 -6.33
N ILE A 61 -24.80 25.14 -7.07
CA ILE A 61 -24.23 24.63 -8.32
C ILE A 61 -23.28 23.48 -8.02
N LEU A 62 -22.43 23.63 -7.00
CA LEU A 62 -21.46 22.61 -6.61
C LEU A 62 -22.14 21.32 -6.14
N TYR A 63 -23.24 21.44 -5.38
CA TYR A 63 -24.08 20.29 -5.00
C TYR A 63 -24.61 19.55 -6.22
N ARG A 64 -25.19 20.27 -7.19
CA ARG A 64 -25.71 19.67 -8.43
C ARG A 64 -24.62 18.98 -9.24
N LEU A 65 -23.44 19.59 -9.34
CA LEU A 65 -22.28 19.02 -10.05
C LEU A 65 -21.73 17.75 -9.39
N ARG A 66 -21.78 17.71 -8.04
CA ARG A 66 -21.42 16.52 -7.26
C ARG A 66 -22.46 15.42 -7.44
N GLU A 67 -23.75 15.74 -7.29
CA GLU A 67 -24.84 14.77 -7.43
C GLU A 67 -24.93 14.18 -8.83
N SER A 68 -24.61 14.97 -9.86
CA SER A 68 -24.56 14.48 -11.24
C SER A 68 -23.33 13.61 -11.54
N GLY A 69 -22.40 13.45 -10.60
CA GLY A 69 -21.15 12.72 -10.79
C GLY A 69 -20.18 13.36 -11.80
N LEU A 70 -20.43 14.61 -12.21
CA LEU A 70 -19.66 15.27 -13.27
C LEU A 70 -18.24 15.59 -12.80
N MET A 71 -18.11 15.92 -11.51
CA MET A 71 -16.80 16.13 -10.87
C MET A 71 -15.93 14.86 -10.90
N ASP A 72 -16.50 13.70 -10.57
CA ASP A 72 -15.75 12.44 -10.57
C ASP A 72 -15.33 12.02 -11.98
N GLU A 73 -16.18 12.27 -12.97
CA GLU A 73 -15.87 12.02 -14.37
C GLU A 73 -14.74 12.91 -14.90
N TRP A 74 -14.71 14.20 -14.53
CA TRP A 74 -13.60 15.09 -14.88
C TRP A 74 -12.28 14.64 -14.27
N VAL A 75 -12.29 14.29 -12.98
CA VAL A 75 -11.09 13.75 -12.31
C VAL A 75 -10.64 12.47 -13.01
N ARG A 76 -11.56 11.56 -13.31
CA ARG A 76 -11.24 10.30 -13.99
C ARG A 76 -10.62 10.53 -15.37
N ARG A 77 -11.11 11.51 -16.15
CA ARG A 77 -10.57 11.85 -17.48
C ARG A 77 -9.16 12.42 -17.42
N GLU A 78 -8.85 13.22 -16.40
CA GLU A 78 -7.50 13.77 -16.25
C GLU A 78 -6.50 12.68 -15.81
N VAL A 79 -6.98 11.69 -15.06
CA VAL A 79 -6.23 10.65 -14.36
C VAL A 79 -6.27 9.32 -15.15
N THR A 80 -6.59 9.33 -16.45
CA THR A 80 -6.88 8.10 -17.20
C THR A 80 -5.67 7.18 -17.42
N ASN A 81 -4.46 7.72 -17.50
CA ASN A 81 -3.25 6.95 -17.88
C ASN A 81 -2.61 6.15 -16.74
N ILE A 82 -3.07 6.32 -15.50
CA ILE A 82 -2.39 5.78 -14.32
C ILE A 82 -2.91 4.43 -13.86
N THR A 83 -3.92 3.86 -14.52
CA THR A 83 -4.46 2.52 -14.17
C THR A 83 -3.39 1.44 -14.21
N GLN A 84 -2.32 1.64 -14.97
CA GLN A 84 -1.16 0.73 -15.03
C GLN A 84 -0.26 0.84 -13.80
N CYS A 85 -0.03 2.05 -13.25
CA CYS A 85 0.78 2.24 -12.03
C CYS A 85 -0.03 2.08 -10.73
N MET A 86 -1.35 2.21 -10.81
CA MET A 86 -2.27 2.01 -9.68
C MET A 86 -2.60 0.54 -9.43
N ARG A 87 -2.01 -0.40 -10.20
CA ARG A 87 -2.03 -1.81 -9.81
C ARG A 87 -1.35 -1.92 -8.46
N ARG A 88 -2.13 -2.39 -7.48
CA ARG A 88 -1.64 -2.51 -6.11
C ARG A 88 -0.33 -3.30 -6.13
N PRO A 89 0.68 -2.93 -5.32
CA PRO A 89 1.77 -3.84 -5.04
C PRO A 89 1.15 -5.17 -4.56
N GLY A 90 1.31 -6.23 -5.36
CA GLY A 90 0.61 -7.51 -5.20
C GLY A 90 -0.27 -7.98 -6.37
N GLN A 91 -0.71 -7.13 -7.31
CA GLN A 91 -1.55 -7.57 -8.45
C GLN A 91 -0.75 -8.02 -9.67
N ASP A 92 0.41 -7.42 -9.95
CA ASP A 92 1.38 -7.94 -10.93
C ASP A 92 2.49 -8.76 -10.23
N GLU A 93 2.68 -8.61 -8.92
CA GLU A 93 3.55 -9.50 -8.11
C GLU A 93 2.91 -10.85 -7.80
N GLN A 94 1.66 -11.10 -8.22
CA GLN A 94 1.10 -12.45 -8.18
C GLN A 94 1.78 -13.40 -9.20
N ASN A 95 2.60 -12.87 -10.11
CA ASN A 95 3.38 -13.67 -11.06
C ASN A 95 4.90 -13.56 -10.87
N GLN A 96 5.35 -12.80 -9.87
CA GLN A 96 6.71 -12.91 -9.32
C GLN A 96 6.57 -13.42 -7.90
N GLU A 97 6.24 -14.70 -7.80
CA GLU A 97 6.45 -15.44 -6.56
C GLU A 97 7.91 -15.22 -6.16
N ARG A 98 8.13 -14.45 -5.09
CA ARG A 98 9.49 -14.29 -4.55
C ARG A 98 10.02 -15.71 -4.36
N PRO A 99 11.19 -16.05 -4.91
CA PRO A 99 11.76 -17.36 -4.70
C PRO A 99 11.85 -17.58 -3.20
N LEU A 100 11.23 -18.67 -2.73
CA LEU A 100 11.06 -19.00 -1.33
C LEU A 100 12.41 -18.85 -0.61
N ASN A 101 12.52 -17.85 0.26
CA ASN A 101 13.78 -17.53 0.90
C ASN A 101 13.97 -18.48 2.09
N PHE A 102 15.20 -18.89 2.37
CA PHE A 102 15.50 -19.78 3.50
C PHE A 102 15.11 -19.18 4.86
N GLU A 103 14.98 -17.86 4.91
CA GLU A 103 14.52 -17.10 6.07
C GLU A 103 13.05 -17.40 6.43
N ASP A 104 12.18 -17.61 5.43
CA ASP A 104 10.77 -17.92 5.65
C ASP A 104 10.56 -19.36 6.19
N CYS A 105 11.49 -20.27 5.87
CA CYS A 105 11.47 -21.65 6.35
C CYS A 105 12.08 -21.83 7.76
N TYR A 106 12.63 -20.77 8.37
CA TYR A 106 13.32 -20.85 9.66
C TYR A 106 12.42 -21.43 10.77
N GLY A 107 11.12 -21.09 10.76
CA GLY A 107 10.16 -21.60 11.75
C GLY A 107 10.04 -23.12 11.73
N ILE A 108 9.98 -23.74 10.55
CA ILE A 108 9.88 -25.20 10.40
C ILE A 108 11.17 -25.89 10.81
N PHE A 109 12.34 -25.35 10.41
CA PHE A 109 13.63 -25.87 10.83
C PHE A 109 13.85 -25.76 12.34
N ALA A 110 13.41 -24.67 12.97
CA ALA A 110 13.49 -24.49 14.41
C ALA A 110 12.63 -25.51 15.18
N LEU A 111 11.40 -25.75 14.72
CA LEU A 111 10.52 -26.77 15.30
C LEU A 111 11.12 -28.19 15.18
N LEU A 112 11.68 -28.52 14.01
CA LEU A 112 12.38 -29.80 13.81
C LEU A 112 13.59 -29.94 14.75
N GLY A 113 14.39 -28.88 14.91
CA GLY A 113 15.53 -28.86 15.82
C GLY A 113 15.13 -29.13 17.27
N ILE A 114 14.08 -28.46 17.77
CA ILE A 114 13.56 -28.66 19.12
C ILE A 114 13.01 -30.09 19.29
N GLY A 115 12.30 -30.61 18.29
CA GLY A 115 11.80 -31.99 18.29
C GLY A 115 12.92 -33.01 18.45
N TYR A 116 13.98 -32.89 17.64
CA TYR A 116 15.14 -33.78 17.73
C TYR A 116 15.87 -33.67 19.07
N LEU A 117 16.06 -32.46 19.60
CA LEU A 117 16.68 -32.26 20.90
C LEU A 117 15.84 -32.93 22.01
N SER A 118 14.53 -32.72 22.01
CA SER A 118 13.63 -33.29 23.02
C SER A 118 13.62 -34.83 23.00
N ALA A 119 13.57 -35.44 21.80
CA ALA A 119 13.61 -36.89 21.66
C ALA A 119 14.94 -37.48 22.12
N THR A 120 16.05 -36.82 21.75
CA THR A 120 17.40 -37.25 22.17
C THR A 120 17.56 -37.17 23.69
N THR A 121 17.03 -36.12 24.33
CA THR A 121 17.05 -35.98 25.79
C THR A 121 16.23 -37.08 26.47
N CYS A 122 15.01 -37.36 26.00
CA CYS A 122 14.18 -38.44 26.55
C CYS A 122 14.87 -39.81 26.44
N PHE A 123 15.47 -40.11 25.28
CA PHE A 123 16.18 -41.38 25.07
C PHE A 123 17.40 -41.54 26.00
N LEU A 124 18.18 -40.48 26.20
CA LEU A 124 19.31 -40.51 27.13
C LEU A 124 18.86 -40.70 28.59
N PHE A 125 17.73 -40.10 28.97
CA PHE A 125 17.14 -40.31 30.30
C PHE A 125 16.72 -41.76 30.53
N GLU A 126 16.08 -42.39 29.54
CA GLU A 126 15.72 -43.82 29.61
C GLU A 126 16.95 -44.72 29.75
N LEU A 127 17.99 -44.49 28.95
CA LEU A 127 19.23 -45.28 29.02
C LEU A 127 19.95 -45.12 30.37
N PHE A 128 19.92 -43.92 30.95
CA PHE A 128 20.50 -43.67 32.27
C PHE A 128 19.73 -44.43 33.36
N PHE A 129 18.40 -44.44 33.29
CA PHE A 129 17.55 -45.19 34.22
C PHE A 129 17.78 -46.70 34.12
N ILE A 130 17.83 -47.24 32.90
CA ILE A 130 18.07 -48.68 32.66
C ILE A 130 19.48 -49.09 33.13
N LYS A 131 20.48 -48.22 32.98
CA LYS A 131 21.86 -48.53 33.41
C LYS A 131 22.05 -48.45 34.93
N HIS A 132 21.25 -47.65 35.63
CA HIS A 132 21.36 -47.45 37.07
C HIS A 132 20.46 -48.42 37.88
N GLN A 133 19.52 -49.11 37.24
CA GLN A 133 18.75 -50.21 37.82
C GLN A 133 19.48 -51.55 37.66
#